data_AF-A0A933D0S5-F1
#
_entry.id   AF-A0A933D0S5-F1
#
_cell.length_a   1.000
_cell.length_b   1.000
_cell.length_c   1.000
_cell.angle_alpha   90.00
_cell.angle_beta   90.00
_cell.angle_gamma   90.00
#
_symmetry.space_group_name_H-M   'P 1'
#
loop_
_entity.id
_entity.type
_entity.pdbx_description
1 polymer ?
#
loop_
_entity_poly.entity_id
_entity_poly.type
_entity_poly.pdbx_seq_one_letter_code
_entity_poly.pdbx_strand_id
1 'polypeptide(L)' 'NYIEANEALSKKDFIFRIKVCRKEAKESKYWLGLVYIDNKTELEKEREQLIQESTELMNIFGAILNKSK' A
#
# COMPACT_ATOMS: atom_id res chain seq x y z
N ASN A 1 1.44 2.88 10.96
CA ASN A 1 0.73 3.83 10.06
C ASN A 1 -0.79 3.74 10.04
N TYR A 2 -1.46 2.68 9.55
CA TYR A 2 -2.95 2.70 9.47
C TYR A 2 -3.63 2.67 10.85
N ILE A 3 -3.09 1.89 11.81
CA ILE A 3 -3.54 1.91 13.20
C ILE A 3 -3.40 3.32 13.79
N GLU A 4 -2.24 3.95 13.62
CA GLU A 4 -2.01 5.36 14.02
C GLU A 4 -2.96 6.34 13.31
N ALA A 5 -3.34 6.08 12.05
CA ALA A 5 -4.33 6.89 11.36
C ALA A 5 -5.69 6.80 12.08
N ASN A 6 -6.12 5.61 12.50
CA ASN A 6 -7.37 5.44 13.25
C ASN A 6 -7.33 6.11 14.64
N GLU A 7 -6.14 6.28 15.22
CA GLU A 7 -5.90 6.98 16.49
C GLU A 7 -5.50 8.46 16.30
N ALA A 8 -5.73 9.02 15.10
CA ALA A 8 -5.26 10.35 14.76
C ALA A 8 -5.87 11.45 15.64
N LEU A 9 -5.03 12.41 16.02
CA LEU A 9 -5.42 13.53 16.90
C LEU A 9 -6.21 14.62 16.18
N SER A 10 -6.22 14.60 14.84
CA SER A 10 -6.98 15.55 14.02
C SER A 10 -7.23 15.00 12.61
N LYS A 11 -8.16 15.60 11.87
CA LYS A 11 -8.41 15.30 10.44
C LYS A 11 -7.15 15.51 9.59
N LYS A 12 -6.33 16.53 9.88
CA LYS A 12 -5.07 16.78 9.16
C LYS A 12 -4.05 15.67 9.40
N ASP A 13 -3.92 15.22 10.64
CA ASP A 13 -3.03 14.11 11.02
C ASP A 13 -3.50 12.79 10.38
N PHE A 14 -4.80 12.51 10.44
CA PHE A 14 -5.42 11.36 9.74
C PHE A 14 -5.03 11.33 8.26
N ILE A 15 -5.26 12.44 7.54
CA ILE A 15 -4.92 12.57 6.12
C ILE A 15 -3.42 12.35 5.88
N PHE A 16 -2.56 12.90 6.74
CA PHE A 16 -1.12 12.71 6.63
C PHE A 16 -0.74 11.23 6.79
N ARG A 17 -1.25 10.54 7.80
CA ARG A 17 -0.98 9.11 8.03
C ARG A 17 -1.50 8.23 6.90
N ILE A 18 -2.69 8.49 6.35
CA ILE A 18 -3.18 7.74 5.17
C ILE A 18 -2.29 7.99 3.94
N LYS A 19 -1.74 9.20 3.75
CA LYS A 19 -0.74 9.44 2.68
C LYS A 19 0.52 8.61 2.88
N VAL A 20 0.97 8.41 4.11
CA VAL A 20 2.11 7.53 4.43
C VAL A 20 1.77 6.08 4.08
N CYS A 21 0.63 5.54 4.53
CA CYS A 21 0.18 4.19 4.16
C CYS A 21 0.17 3.97 2.63
N ARG A 22 -0.33 4.94 1.87
CA ARG A 22 -0.37 4.86 0.41
C ARG A 22 1.03 4.90 -0.22
N LYS A 23 1.97 5.67 0.34
CA LYS A 23 3.36 5.70 -0.13
C LYS A 23 4.03 4.35 0.11
N GLU A 24 3.89 3.80 1.31
CA GLU A 24 4.46 2.50 1.67
C GLU A 24 3.91 1.38 0.78
N ALA A 25 2.59 1.32 0.53
CA ALA A 25 2.01 0.33 -0.39
C ALA A 25 2.56 0.47 -1.82
N LYS A 26 2.83 1.70 -2.28
CA LYS A 26 3.43 1.96 -3.59
C LYS A 26 4.90 1.51 -3.65
N GLU A 27 5.66 1.74 -2.58
CA GLU A 27 7.05 1.30 -2.47
C GLU A 27 7.14 -0.23 -2.38
N SER A 28 6.29 -0.89 -1.59
CA SER A 28 6.21 -2.37 -1.54
C SER A 28 5.96 -2.97 -2.92
N LYS A 29 4.98 -2.43 -3.67
CA LYS A 29 4.73 -2.84 -5.06
C LYS A 29 5.97 -2.69 -5.95
N TYR A 30 6.67 -1.57 -5.83
CA TYR A 30 7.89 -1.32 -6.61
C TYR A 30 8.98 -2.33 -6.28
N TRP A 31 9.21 -2.60 -5.00
CA TRP A 31 10.19 -3.59 -4.57
C TRP A 31 9.85 -5.00 -5.05
N LEU A 32 8.59 -5.43 -4.95
CA LEU A 32 8.14 -6.71 -5.49
C LEU A 32 8.47 -6.86 -6.98
N GLY A 33 8.25 -5.81 -7.79
CA GLY A 33 8.60 -5.82 -9.21
C GLY A 33 10.09 -5.92 -9.52
N LEU A 34 10.97 -5.61 -8.56
CA LEU A 34 12.42 -5.72 -8.71
C LEU A 34 12.99 -7.03 -8.16
N VAL A 35 12.21 -7.81 -7.41
CA VAL A 35 12.68 -9.08 -6.84
C VAL A 35 12.98 -10.07 -7.97
N TYR A 36 14.23 -10.55 -8.00
CA TYR A 36 14.65 -11.66 -8.85
C TYR A 36 14.15 -12.99 -8.26
N ILE A 37 13.42 -13.75 -9.06
CA ILE A 37 12.75 -14.99 -8.62
C ILE A 37 13.30 -16.27 -9.27
N ASP A 38 14.41 -16.16 -10.00
CA ASP A 38 15.09 -17.31 -10.62
C ASP A 38 14.20 -18.19 -11.52
N ASN A 39 13.28 -17.57 -12.26
CA ASN A 39 12.28 -18.23 -13.12
C ASN A 39 11.42 -19.30 -12.41
N LYS A 40 11.30 -19.23 -11.09
CA LYS A 40 10.44 -20.13 -10.31
C LYS A 40 8.99 -19.72 -10.45
N THR A 41 8.19 -20.53 -11.16
CA THR A 41 6.79 -20.24 -11.46
C THR A 41 5.94 -20.02 -10.20
N GLU A 42 6.22 -20.75 -9.11
CA GLU A 42 5.54 -20.57 -7.84
C GLU A 42 5.78 -19.19 -7.22
N LEU A 43 7.02 -18.67 -7.32
CA LEU A 43 7.38 -17.34 -6.83
C LEU A 43 6.86 -16.23 -7.72
N GLU A 44 6.76 -16.47 -9.04
CA GLU A 44 6.11 -15.52 -9.96
C GLU A 44 4.65 -15.33 -9.57
N LYS A 45 3.93 -16.42 -9.33
CA LYS A 45 2.53 -16.38 -8.91
C LYS A 45 2.36 -15.65 -7.58
N GLU A 46 3.22 -15.92 -6.60
CA GLU A 46 3.20 -15.21 -5.32
C GLU A 46 3.49 -13.71 -5.50
N ARG A 47 4.49 -13.37 -6.32
CA ARG A 47 4.83 -11.97 -6.64
C ARG A 47 3.65 -11.24 -7.28
N GLU A 48 2.98 -11.85 -8.24
CA GLU A 48 1.77 -11.28 -8.88
C GLU A 48 0.65 -11.04 -7.86
N GLN A 49 0.40 -12.00 -6.96
CA GLN A 49 -0.59 -11.87 -5.90
C GLN A 49 -0.25 -10.71 -4.94
N LEU A 50 1.01 -10.60 -4.50
CA LEU A 50 1.45 -9.53 -3.62
C LEU A 50 1.43 -8.15 -4.31
N ILE A 51 1.72 -8.09 -5.61
CA ILE A 51 1.62 -6.87 -6.43
C ILE A 51 0.15 -6.44 -6.55
N GLN A 52 -0.76 -7.41 -6.74
CA GLN A 52 -2.19 -7.16 -6.78
C GLN A 52 -2.67 -6.60 -5.44
N GLU A 53 -2.36 -7.27 -4.33
CA GLU A 53 -2.73 -6.83 -2.98
C GLU A 53 -2.19 -5.42 -2.68
N SER A 54 -0.92 -5.16 -3.00
CA SER A 54 -0.32 -3.82 -2.84
C SER A 54 -1.07 -2.75 -3.66
N THR A 55 -1.54 -3.10 -4.86
CA THR A 55 -2.35 -2.21 -5.71
C THR A 55 -3.74 -1.96 -5.11
N GLU A 56 -4.37 -2.99 -4.57
CA GLU A 56 -5.66 -2.88 -3.88
C GLU A 56 -5.55 -1.96 -2.65
N LEU A 57 -4.51 -2.13 -1.83
CA LEU A 57 -4.22 -1.24 -0.70
C LEU A 57 -4.02 0.21 -1.14
N MET A 58 -3.24 0.45 -2.21
CA MET A 58 -3.08 1.80 -2.79
C MET A 58 -4.41 2.44 -3.19
N ASN A 59 -5.33 1.64 -3.77
CA ASN A 59 -6.65 2.09 -4.19
C ASN A 59 -7.56 2.38 -2.99
N ILE A 60 -7.56 1.50 -1.97
CA ILE A 60 -8.29 1.68 -0.72
C ILE A 60 -7.85 2.98 -0.03
N PHE A 61 -6.54 3.17 0.19
CA PHE A 61 -6.03 4.39 0.81
C PHE A 61 -6.28 5.63 -0.05
N GLY A 62 -6.26 5.50 -1.37
CA GLY A 62 -6.64 6.57 -2.30
C GLY A 62 -8.11 6.98 -2.16
N ALA A 63 -9.02 6.01 -2.06
CA ALA A 63 -10.45 6.25 -1.85
C ALA A 63 -10.72 6.90 -0.48
N ILE A 64 -10.06 6.42 0.58
CA ILE A 64 -10.12 7.03 1.93
C ILE A 64 -9.67 8.50 1.85
N LEU A 65 -8.50 8.76 1.25
CA LEU A 65 -7.98 10.13 1.10
C LEU A 65 -8.94 11.07 0.37
N ASN A 66 -9.61 10.60 -0.67
CA ASN A 66 -10.56 11.41 -1.41
C ASN A 66 -11.83 11.71 -0.60
N LYS A 67 -12.32 10.75 0.20
CA LYS A 67 -13.48 10.94 1.08
C LYS A 67 -13.15 11.78 2.33
N SER A 68 -11.89 11.78 2.76
CA SER A 68 -11.43 12.53 3.93
C SER A 68 -10.96 13.94 3.60
N LYS A 69 -11.00 14.39 2.35
CA LYS A 69 -10.87 15.81 2.02
C LYS A 69 -12.15 16.52 2.44
#